data_AF-A0A6J4J6K7-F1
#
_entry.id   AF-A0A6J4J6K7-F1
#
_cell.length_a   1.000
_cell.length_b   1.000
_cell.length_c   1.000
_cell.angle_alpha   90.00
_cell.angle_beta   90.00
_cell.angle_gamma   90.00
#
_symmetry.space_group_name_H-M   'P 1'
#
loop_
_entity.id
_entity.type
_entity.pdbx_description
1 polymer ?
#
loop_
_entity_poly.entity_id
_entity_poly.type
_entity_poly.pdbx_seq_one_letter_code
_entity_poly.pdbx_strand_id
1 'polypeptide(L)' 'SPLKKRYMKRTFGALLTIIGILGIIWGAYAFLAGGDSVGNVSVSKFSAIVPFGIGLIFFFAGISLVRTTSDHR' A
#
# COMPACT_ATOMS: atom_id res chain seq x y z
N SER A 1 -0.39 3.38 30.05
CA SER A 1 0.70 4.37 30.04
C SER A 1 0.65 5.21 28.76
N PRO A 2 0.97 6.52 28.82
CA PRO A 2 0.99 7.40 27.64
C PRO A 2 2.04 6.99 26.58
N LEU A 3 3.04 6.21 26.99
CA LEU A 3 4.07 5.65 26.10
C LEU A 3 3.49 4.70 25.04
N LYS A 4 2.44 3.92 25.35
CA LYS A 4 1.85 2.95 24.41
C LYS A 4 1.10 3.63 23.24
N LYS A 5 0.54 4.83 23.43
CA LYS A 5 -0.21 5.56 22.40
C LYS A 5 0.70 6.24 21.34
N ARG A 6 1.98 6.50 21.65
CA ARG A 6 2.92 7.16 20.72
C ARG A 6 3.53 6.19 19.68
N TYR A 7 3.84 4.96 20.06
CA TYR A 7 4.37 3.95 19.11
C TYR A 7 3.34 3.59 18.04
N MET A 8 2.07 3.45 18.44
CA MET A 8 1.00 3.00 17.56
C MET A 8 0.73 3.93 16.37
N LYS A 9 0.90 5.25 16.53
CA LYS A 9 0.62 6.21 15.44
C LYS A 9 1.71 6.24 14.37
N ARG A 10 2.98 6.04 14.76
CA ARG A 10 4.12 5.97 13.82
C ARG A 10 4.18 4.63 13.09
N THR A 11 3.91 3.53 13.78
CA THR A 11 3.90 2.20 13.16
C THR A 11 2.73 2.03 12.20
N PHE A 12 1.59 2.70 12.43
CA PHE A 12 0.44 2.61 11.55
C PHE A 12 0.72 3.20 10.15
N GLY A 13 1.32 4.38 10.07
CA GLY A 13 1.70 5.00 8.79
C GLY A 13 2.76 4.19 8.03
N ALA A 14 3.76 3.68 8.75
CA ALA A 14 4.79 2.83 8.17
C ALA A 14 4.20 1.51 7.62
N LEU A 15 3.31 0.87 8.38
CA LEU A 15 2.63 -0.35 7.96
C LEU A 15 1.75 -0.11 6.73
N LEU A 16 1.00 0.99 6.70
CA LEU A 16 0.16 1.37 5.56
C LEU A 16 0.99 1.60 4.29
N THR A 17 2.17 2.20 4.44
CA THR A 17 3.13 2.41 3.35
C THR A 17 3.65 1.08 2.81
N ILE A 18 4.01 0.15 3.69
CA ILE A 18 4.48 -1.20 3.30
C ILE A 18 3.38 -1.95 2.53
N ILE A 19 2.13 -1.92 3.02
CA ILE A 19 0.98 -2.52 2.34
C ILE A 19 0.76 -1.87 0.97
N GLY A 20 0.87 -0.54 0.88
CA GLY A 20 0.76 0.19 -0.38
C GLY A 20 1.81 -0.25 -1.41
N ILE A 21 3.07 -0.38 -0.98
CA ILE A 21 4.17 -0.86 -1.83
C ILE A 21 3.88 -2.28 -2.35
N LEU A 22 3.42 -3.18 -1.49
CA LEU A 22 3.07 -4.54 -1.91
C LEU A 22 1.93 -4.56 -2.94
N GLY A 23 0.90 -3.73 -2.75
CA GLY A 23 -0.21 -3.58 -3.70
C GLY A 23 0.22 -3.00 -5.05
N ILE A 24 1.13 -2.02 -5.05
CA ILE A 24 1.70 -1.44 -6.27
C ILE A 24 2.53 -2.48 -7.02
N ILE A 25 3.41 -3.20 -6.33
CA ILE A 25 4.25 -4.25 -6.93
C ILE A 25 3.38 -5.34 -7.53
N TRP A 26 2.37 -5.82 -6.80
CA TRP A 26 1.48 -6.87 -7.27
C TRP A 26 0.64 -6.42 -8.47
N GLY A 27 0.05 -5.21 -8.41
CA GLY A 27 -0.71 -4.63 -9.51
C GLY A 27 0.14 -4.40 -10.76
N ALA A 28 1.36 -3.91 -10.60
CA ALA A 28 2.30 -3.74 -11.72
C ALA A 28 2.71 -5.09 -12.32
N TYR A 29 2.99 -6.10 -11.49
CA TYR A 29 3.31 -7.45 -11.95
C TYR A 29 2.13 -8.08 -12.72
N ALA A 30 0.91 -7.98 -12.19
CA ALA A 30 -0.29 -8.47 -12.85
C ALA A 30 -0.62 -7.71 -14.14
N PHE A 31 -0.33 -6.41 -14.21
CA PHE A 31 -0.50 -5.61 -15.42
C PHE A 31 0.49 -6.04 -16.52
N LEU A 32 1.76 -6.26 -16.15
CA LEU A 32 2.80 -6.73 -17.06
C LEU A 32 2.57 -8.18 -17.52
N ALA A 33 1.96 -9.02 -16.69
CA ALA A 33 1.55 -10.38 -17.05
C ALA A 33 0.45 -10.42 -18.13
N GLY A 34 -0.14 -9.28 -18.52
CA GLY A 34 -0.73 -9.12 -19.84
C GLY A 34 -2.01 -9.88 -20.15
N GLY A 35 -2.63 -10.56 -19.17
CA GLY A 35 -3.83 -11.40 -19.37
C GLY A 35 -3.58 -12.89 -19.24
N ASP A 36 -2.33 -13.31 -19.03
CA ASP A 36 -2.01 -14.68 -18.64
C ASP A 36 -2.28 -14.90 -17.14
N SER A 37 -2.58 -16.16 -16.79
CA SER A 37 -2.88 -16.56 -15.42
C SER A 37 -1.71 -16.26 -14.48
N VAL A 38 -1.86 -15.26 -13.61
CA VAL A 38 -0.90 -15.00 -12.54
C VAL A 38 -1.20 -16.00 -11.42
N GLY A 39 -0.38 -17.06 -11.34
CA GLY A 39 -0.51 -18.07 -10.28
C GLY A 39 -1.88 -18.75 -10.23
N ASN A 40 -2.42 -19.14 -11.40
CA ASN A 40 -3.72 -19.83 -11.55
C ASN A 40 -4.97 -18.93 -11.39
N VAL A 41 -4.80 -17.62 -11.26
CA VAL A 41 -5.90 -16.64 -11.27
C VAL A 41 -5.95 -15.98 -12.63
N SER A 42 -7.10 -16.05 -13.31
CA SER A 42 -7.30 -15.34 -14.57
C SER A 42 -7.45 -13.84 -14.27
N VAL A 43 -6.39 -13.08 -14.51
CA VAL A 43 -6.36 -11.63 -14.22
C VAL A 43 -6.44 -10.88 -15.54
N SER A 44 -7.61 -10.29 -15.83
CA SER A 44 -7.74 -9.39 -16.98
C SER A 44 -7.01 -8.07 -16.68
N LYS A 45 -6.52 -7.36 -17.71
CA LYS A 45 -5.76 -6.09 -17.54
C LYS A 45 -6.52 -5.04 -16.69
N PHE A 46 -7.85 -5.03 -16.77
CA PHE A 46 -8.70 -4.18 -15.95
C PHE A 46 -8.66 -4.53 -14.46
N SER A 47 -8.53 -5.82 -14.13
CA SER A 47 -8.43 -6.29 -12.76
C SER A 47 -7.10 -5.92 -12.11
N ALA A 48 -6.04 -5.69 -12.89
CA ALA A 48 -4.72 -5.26 -12.38
C ALA A 48 -4.66 -3.75 -12.03
N ILE A 49 -5.52 -2.93 -12.64
CA ILE A 49 -5.62 -1.49 -12.31
C ILE A 49 -6.13 -1.27 -10.88
N VAL A 50 -7.05 -2.12 -10.42
CA VAL A 50 -7.67 -2.02 -9.09
C VAL A 50 -6.64 -2.14 -7.95
N PRO A 51 -5.84 -3.22 -7.83
CA PRO A 51 -4.84 -3.35 -6.77
C PRO A 51 -3.73 -2.30 -6.90
N PHE A 52 -3.37 -1.89 -8.12
CA PHE A 52 -2.40 -0.83 -8.34
C PHE A 52 -2.90 0.52 -7.81
N GLY A 53 -4.14 0.89 -8.13
CA GLY A 53 -4.78 2.11 -7.63
C GLY A 53 -4.96 2.11 -6.11
N ILE A 54 -5.42 1.00 -5.53
CA ILE A 54 -5.53 0.84 -4.07
C ILE A 54 -4.17 0.95 -3.41
N GLY A 55 -3.14 0.32 -3.99
CA GLY A 55 -1.76 0.39 -3.51
C GLY A 55 -1.23 1.83 -3.49
N LEU A 56 -1.49 2.61 -4.54
CA LEU A 56 -1.13 4.03 -4.59
C LEU A 56 -1.83 4.86 -3.50
N ILE A 57 -3.14 4.67 -3.32
CA ILE A 57 -3.90 5.37 -2.26
C ILE A 57 -3.30 5.07 -0.88
N PHE A 58 -3.03 3.79 -0.60
CA PHE A 58 -2.45 3.35 0.67
C PHE A 58 -1.03 3.87 0.87
N PHE A 59 -0.23 3.90 -0.20
CA PHE A 59 1.13 4.43 -0.18
C PHE A 59 1.15 5.93 0.16
N PHE A 60 0.36 6.74 -0.55
CA PHE A 60 0.28 8.17 -0.28
C PHE A 60 -0.33 8.49 1.09
N ALA A 61 -1.38 7.76 1.49
CA ALA A 61 -1.96 7.89 2.82
C ALA A 61 -0.95 7.52 3.92
N GLY A 62 -0.17 6.46 3.71
CA GLY A 62 0.87 6.00 4.64
C GLY A 62 1.97 7.02 4.83
N ILE A 63 2.51 7.56 3.73
CA ILE A 63 3.52 8.62 3.76
C ILE A 63 2.98 9.89 4.45
N SER A 64 1.76 10.30 4.11
CA SER A 64 1.11 11.46 4.73
C SER A 64 1.03 11.29 6.26
N LEU A 65 0.60 10.12 6.72
CA LEU A 65 0.50 9.82 8.15
C LEU A 65 1.88 9.75 8.84
N VAL A 66 2.90 9.19 8.18
CA VAL A 66 4.27 9.19 8.72
C VAL A 66 4.79 10.64 8.87
N ARG A 67 4.54 11.50 7.87
CA ARG A 67 4.95 12.90 7.88
C ARG A 67 4.22 13.73 8.95
N THR A 68 2.89 13.61 9.06
CA THR A 68 2.11 14.39 10.04
C THR A 68 2.44 14.01 11.48
N THR A 69 2.87 12.78 11.75
CA THR A 69 3.32 12.36 13.09
C THR A 69 4.70 12.90 13.46
N SER A 70 5.47 13.42 12.51
CA SER A 70 6.72 14.12 12.80
C SER A 70 6.50 15.58 13.17
N ASP A 71 5.38 16.18 12.77
CA ASP A 71 5.13 17.62 12.91
C ASP A 71 4.27 17.95 14.14
N HIS A 72 4.73 17.49 15.30
CA HIS A 72 4.21 17.90 16.62
C HIS A 72 5.38 18.29 17.52
N ARG A 73 6.16 19.27 17.08
CA ARG A 73 7.10 20.01 17.94
C ARG A 73 6.53 21.36 18.29
#